data_AF-A0A936JHH9-F1
#
_entry.id   AF-A0A936JHH9-F1
#
_cell.length_a   1.000
_cell.length_b   1.000
_cell.length_c   1.000
_cell.angle_alpha   90.00
_cell.angle_beta   90.00
_cell.angle_gamma   90.00
#
_symmetry.space_group_name_H-M   'P 1'
#
loop_
_entity.id
_entity.type
_entity.pdbx_description
1 polymer ?
#
loop_
_entity_poly.entity_id
_entity_poly.type
_entity_poly.pdbx_seq_one_letter_code
_entity_poly.pdbx_strand_id
1 'polypeptide(L)'
;MKYCFFAMVIVAACALAACKDTTSPAPTTPTYKYSFTGKISNPKNITIPDDAYLVTAWSVSRGSPDYGYYFGEGHLDKSTNSFTVGFNADLPAEAMNLNSAMDGGLGVGYVMLVTSPTKLTGKDLKFLTDAKLWGAMDWSGMIYIGGEPSKVEWRPWGKDFKQGYNYAVGVDNPSGFDSYTPGDAKDIILLIDTTLSAFKFPNWTGINPDNHTKK
;
A
#
# COMPACT_ATOMS: atom_id res chain seq x y z
N MET A 1 -21.05 -88.80 -5.41
CA MET A 1 -20.91 -87.95 -4.22
C MET A 1 -19.95 -86.80 -4.53
N LYS A 2 -20.35 -85.57 -4.18
CA LYS A 2 -19.56 -84.32 -4.03
C LYS A 2 -19.13 -83.59 -5.33
N TYR A 3 -19.90 -82.56 -5.74
CA TYR A 3 -19.72 -81.10 -5.50
C TYR A 3 -18.55 -80.50 -6.31
N CYS A 4 -18.84 -79.76 -7.40
CA CYS A 4 -18.90 -78.28 -7.47
C CYS A 4 -17.55 -77.59 -7.18
N PHE A 5 -17.04 -76.77 -8.10
CA PHE A 5 -16.80 -75.33 -7.88
C PHE A 5 -16.30 -74.63 -9.16
N PHE A 6 -17.04 -73.59 -9.56
CA PHE A 6 -16.65 -72.53 -10.49
C PHE A 6 -15.55 -71.65 -9.88
N ALA A 7 -14.63 -71.13 -10.70
CA ALA A 7 -14.01 -69.82 -10.45
C ALA A 7 -13.43 -69.23 -11.73
N MET A 8 -14.19 -68.27 -12.28
CA MET A 8 -13.80 -67.25 -13.25
C MET A 8 -12.91 -66.23 -12.53
N VAL A 9 -11.75 -65.83 -13.08
CA VAL A 9 -11.02 -64.65 -12.59
C VAL A 9 -10.74 -63.69 -13.74
N ILE A 10 -11.10 -62.46 -13.44
CA ILE A 10 -11.31 -61.28 -14.27
C ILE A 10 -9.97 -60.62 -14.62
N VAL A 11 -9.86 -60.17 -15.88
CA VAL A 11 -8.81 -59.31 -16.39
C VAL A 11 -8.96 -57.91 -15.78
N ALA A 12 -7.97 -57.46 -15.00
CA ALA A 12 -7.88 -56.07 -14.55
C ALA A 12 -6.76 -55.36 -15.33
N ALA A 13 -7.15 -54.57 -16.33
CA ALA A 13 -6.27 -53.61 -16.99
C ALA A 13 -6.21 -52.33 -16.14
N CYS A 14 -5.10 -52.12 -15.43
CA CYS A 14 -4.83 -50.86 -14.75
C CYS A 14 -4.40 -49.80 -15.77
N ALA A 15 -5.34 -48.96 -16.19
CA ALA A 15 -5.02 -47.69 -16.83
C ALA A 15 -4.47 -46.73 -15.75
N LEU A 16 -3.15 -46.57 -15.71
CA LEU A 16 -2.50 -45.53 -14.92
C LEU A 16 -2.75 -44.18 -15.61
N ALA A 17 -3.81 -43.50 -15.18
CA ALA A 17 -3.97 -42.07 -15.42
C ALA A 17 -2.89 -41.34 -14.61
N ALA A 18 -1.80 -40.94 -15.28
CA ALA A 18 -0.83 -40.03 -14.71
C ALA A 18 -1.47 -38.64 -14.60
N CYS A 19 -2.01 -38.32 -13.42
CA CYS A 19 -2.30 -36.94 -13.03
C CYS A 19 -0.98 -36.15 -13.12
N LYS A 20 -0.91 -35.28 -14.13
CA LYS A 20 0.17 -34.32 -14.28
C LYS A 20 -0.09 -33.23 -13.25
N ASP A 21 0.36 -33.45 -12.01
CA ASP A 21 0.36 -32.45 -10.95
C ASP A 21 1.21 -31.27 -11.41
N THR A 22 0.54 -30.31 -12.04
CA THR A 22 1.12 -29.02 -12.35
C THR A 22 1.08 -28.24 -11.05
N THR A 23 2.05 -28.50 -10.17
CA THR A 23 2.30 -27.68 -8.99
C THR A 23 2.75 -26.32 -9.50
N SER A 24 1.79 -25.45 -9.78
CA SER A 24 2.09 -24.03 -9.97
C SER A 24 2.77 -23.57 -8.67
N PRO A 25 3.98 -22.99 -8.72
CA PRO A 25 4.62 -22.50 -7.50
C PRO A 25 3.64 -21.52 -6.84
N ALA A 26 3.37 -21.74 -5.55
CA ALA A 26 2.55 -20.84 -4.78
C ALA A 26 3.09 -19.41 -4.98
N PRO A 27 2.24 -18.40 -5.25
CA PRO A 27 2.70 -17.04 -5.42
C PRO A 27 3.50 -16.64 -4.19
N THR A 28 4.81 -16.48 -4.35
CA THR A 28 5.69 -16.09 -3.26
C THR A 28 5.41 -14.64 -2.94
N THR A 29 4.93 -14.38 -1.71
CA THR A 29 4.79 -13.01 -1.21
C THR A 29 6.10 -12.25 -1.41
N PRO A 30 6.09 -11.08 -2.07
CA PRO A 30 7.30 -10.31 -2.27
C PRO A 30 7.97 -9.99 -0.93
N THR A 31 9.30 -10.13 -0.87
CA THR A 31 10.09 -9.73 0.30
C THR A 31 10.59 -8.30 0.10
N TYR A 32 10.40 -7.45 1.09
CA TYR A 32 10.85 -6.05 1.06
C TYR A 32 11.85 -5.77 2.19
N LYS A 33 12.78 -4.83 1.97
CA LYS A 33 13.68 -4.32 3.03
C LYS A 33 12.88 -3.70 4.18
N TYR A 34 11.84 -2.94 3.84
CA TYR A 34 10.85 -2.39 4.76
C TYR A 34 9.45 -2.77 4.27
N SER A 35 8.59 -3.28 5.15
CA SER A 35 7.24 -3.71 4.78
C SER A 35 6.23 -3.40 5.87
N PHE A 36 5.01 -3.09 5.44
CA PHE A 36 3.87 -2.84 6.31
C PHE A 36 2.69 -3.65 5.79
N THR A 37 2.21 -4.57 6.63
CA THR A 37 1.10 -5.47 6.30
C THR A 37 -0.14 -5.07 7.07
N GLY A 38 -1.27 -5.02 6.38
CA GLY A 38 -2.56 -4.66 6.95
C GLY A 38 -3.69 -5.53 6.42
N LYS A 39 -4.91 -5.19 6.85
CA LYS A 39 -6.13 -5.87 6.40
C LYS A 39 -6.86 -5.05 5.34
N ILE A 40 -7.55 -5.75 4.46
CA ILE A 40 -8.44 -5.14 3.48
C ILE A 40 -9.85 -5.02 4.09
N SER A 41 -10.45 -3.84 4.02
CA SER A 41 -11.86 -3.60 4.38
C SER A 41 -12.65 -3.32 3.11
N ASN A 42 -13.57 -4.22 2.73
CA ASN A 42 -14.38 -4.09 1.52
C ASN A 42 -15.89 -4.20 1.84
N PRO A 43 -16.46 -3.24 2.60
CA PRO A 43 -17.86 -3.32 3.05
C PRO A 43 -18.86 -3.24 1.89
N LYS A 44 -18.47 -2.69 0.74
CA LYS A 44 -19.29 -2.55 -0.46
C LYS A 44 -19.19 -3.74 -1.41
N ASN A 45 -18.41 -4.77 -1.08
CA ASN A 45 -18.16 -5.94 -1.93
C ASN A 45 -17.72 -5.55 -3.35
N ILE A 46 -16.88 -4.52 -3.48
CA ILE A 46 -16.35 -4.07 -4.76
C ILE A 46 -15.35 -5.12 -5.27
N THR A 47 -15.55 -5.60 -6.50
CA THR A 47 -14.59 -6.49 -7.16
C THR A 47 -13.31 -5.72 -7.47
N ILE A 48 -12.21 -6.07 -6.79
CA ILE A 48 -10.88 -5.51 -7.06
C ILE A 48 -10.33 -6.14 -8.35
N PRO A 49 -9.93 -5.36 -9.37
CA PRO A 49 -9.31 -5.88 -10.57
C PRO A 49 -8.05 -6.71 -10.30
N ASP A 50 -7.73 -7.63 -11.19
CA ASP A 50 -6.54 -8.49 -11.04
C ASP A 50 -5.23 -7.75 -11.36
N ASP A 51 -5.30 -6.68 -12.14
CA ASP A 51 -4.19 -5.77 -12.45
C ASP A 51 -4.06 -4.62 -11.44
N ALA A 52 -4.90 -4.57 -10.40
CA ALA A 52 -4.80 -3.55 -9.36
C ALA A 52 -3.54 -3.77 -8.52
N TYR A 53 -2.81 -2.69 -8.24
CA TYR A 53 -1.58 -2.72 -7.46
C TYR A 53 -1.53 -1.58 -6.46
N LEU A 54 -0.75 -1.78 -5.40
CA LEU A 54 -0.50 -0.77 -4.39
C LEU A 54 0.66 0.12 -4.79
N VAL A 55 0.50 1.42 -4.53
CA VAL A 55 1.52 2.44 -4.69
C VAL A 55 1.43 3.42 -3.52
N THR A 56 2.57 4.02 -3.14
CA THR A 56 2.57 5.15 -2.21
C THR A 56 2.82 6.45 -2.98
N ALA A 57 1.91 7.41 -2.85
CA ALA A 57 2.08 8.77 -3.36
C ALA A 57 2.62 9.66 -2.24
N TRP A 58 3.87 10.09 -2.38
CA TRP A 58 4.54 10.99 -1.46
C TRP A 58 4.21 12.43 -1.81
N SER A 59 3.59 13.15 -0.88
CA SER A 59 3.24 14.56 -1.03
C SER A 59 4.47 15.45 -0.80
N VAL A 60 4.83 16.24 -1.80
CA VAL A 60 6.00 17.11 -1.78
C VAL A 60 5.58 18.57 -1.93
N SER A 61 5.69 19.30 -0.82
CA SER A 61 5.41 20.75 -0.69
C SER A 61 6.69 21.55 -0.51
N ARG A 62 7.63 21.38 -1.47
CA ARG A 62 8.97 22.01 -1.45
C ARG A 62 9.34 22.69 -2.79
N GLY A 63 8.35 22.91 -3.65
CA GLY A 63 8.54 23.56 -4.95
C GLY A 63 7.26 24.26 -5.38
N SER A 64 7.34 25.10 -6.41
CA SER A 64 6.15 25.64 -7.07
C SER A 64 6.10 25.10 -8.50
N PRO A 65 5.12 24.26 -8.86
CA PRO A 65 4.03 23.76 -8.02
C PRO A 65 4.46 22.62 -7.07
N ASP A 66 3.64 22.39 -6.04
CA ASP A 66 3.62 21.13 -5.27
C ASP A 66 3.35 19.94 -6.19
N TYR A 67 3.82 18.75 -5.80
CA TYR A 67 3.67 17.55 -6.60
C TYR A 67 3.58 16.27 -5.76
N GLY A 68 3.06 15.21 -6.38
CA GLY A 68 3.15 13.85 -5.87
C GLY A 68 4.40 13.16 -6.42
N TYR A 69 5.00 12.26 -5.64
CA TYR A 69 6.03 11.36 -6.12
C TYR A 69 5.60 9.92 -5.84
N TYR A 70 5.54 9.07 -6.85
CA TYR A 70 5.19 7.66 -6.69
C TYR A 70 6.43 6.82 -6.43
N PHE A 71 6.49 6.23 -5.23
CA PHE A 71 7.58 5.35 -4.83
C PHE A 71 7.10 4.31 -3.83
N GLY A 72 7.60 3.08 -3.96
CA GLY A 72 7.12 1.92 -3.22
C GLY A 72 6.09 1.14 -4.02
N GLU A 73 5.95 -0.12 -3.65
CA GLU A 73 5.05 -1.05 -4.29
C GLU A 73 4.36 -1.91 -3.25
N GLY A 74 3.37 -2.68 -3.65
CA GLY A 74 2.75 -3.60 -2.73
C GLY A 74 1.99 -4.71 -3.43
N HIS A 75 1.51 -5.62 -2.60
CA HIS A 75 0.84 -6.83 -3.00
C HIS A 75 -0.46 -6.98 -2.22
N LEU A 76 -1.52 -7.44 -2.89
CA LEU A 76 -2.77 -7.87 -2.28
C LEU A 76 -2.80 -9.39 -2.21
N ASP A 77 -3.08 -9.92 -1.02
CA ASP A 77 -3.44 -11.32 -0.84
C ASP A 77 -4.95 -11.42 -0.60
N LYS A 78 -5.69 -11.69 -1.69
CA LYS A 78 -7.15 -11.84 -1.67
C LYS A 78 -7.58 -13.07 -0.85
N SER A 79 -6.71 -14.07 -0.65
CA SER A 79 -7.04 -15.30 0.08
C SER A 79 -7.03 -15.10 1.60
N THR A 80 -6.13 -14.27 2.10
CA THR A 80 -6.02 -13.90 3.52
C THR A 80 -6.67 -12.54 3.83
N ASN A 81 -7.26 -11.89 2.83
CA ASN A 81 -7.85 -10.55 2.91
C ASN A 81 -6.86 -9.53 3.51
N SER A 82 -5.60 -9.62 3.07
CA SER A 82 -4.50 -8.81 3.57
C SER A 82 -3.78 -8.10 2.42
N PHE A 83 -3.00 -7.09 2.78
CA PHE A 83 -2.13 -6.42 1.84
C PHE A 83 -0.79 -6.12 2.48
N THR A 84 0.23 -5.97 1.66
CA THR A 84 1.56 -5.51 2.10
C THR A 84 2.04 -4.41 1.17
N VAL A 85 2.39 -3.25 1.73
CA VAL A 85 3.18 -2.23 1.04
C VAL A 85 4.64 -2.36 1.46
N GLY A 86 5.56 -2.09 0.55
CA GLY A 86 6.98 -2.30 0.79
C GLY A 86 7.90 -1.37 0.01
N PHE A 87 9.11 -1.26 0.55
CA PHE A 87 10.16 -0.37 0.08
C PHE A 87 11.50 -1.13 0.13
N ASN A 88 12.22 -1.14 -0.99
CA ASN A 88 13.52 -1.83 -1.13
C ASN A 88 14.72 -0.89 -1.05
N ALA A 89 14.48 0.41 -1.01
CA ALA A 89 15.48 1.44 -0.82
C ALA A 89 14.91 2.50 0.13
N ASP A 90 15.80 3.36 0.60
CA ASP A 90 15.44 4.58 1.30
C ASP A 90 14.65 5.51 0.37
N LEU A 91 13.84 6.41 0.93
CA LEU A 91 12.99 7.27 0.12
C LEU A 91 13.87 8.22 -0.72
N PRO A 92 13.62 8.35 -2.04
CA PRO A 92 14.38 9.28 -2.87
C PRO A 92 14.28 10.71 -2.37
N ALA A 93 15.36 11.49 -2.50
CA ALA A 93 15.37 12.89 -2.07
C ALA A 93 14.31 13.76 -2.74
N GLU A 94 13.92 13.43 -3.97
CA GLU A 94 12.84 14.09 -4.71
C GLU A 94 11.45 13.81 -4.14
N ALA A 95 11.28 12.74 -3.35
CA ALA A 95 10.05 12.41 -2.66
C ALA A 95 10.01 12.94 -1.21
N MET A 96 11.06 13.65 -0.79
CA MET A 96 11.20 14.19 0.56
C MET A 96 11.00 15.70 0.62
N ASN A 97 10.32 16.16 1.66
CA ASN A 97 10.28 17.55 2.07
C ASN A 97 11.56 17.87 2.88
N LEU A 98 12.60 18.31 2.17
CA LEU A 98 13.89 18.66 2.76
C LEU A 98 13.87 20.06 3.39
N ASN A 99 14.56 20.22 4.53
CA ASN A 99 14.86 21.49 5.19
C ASN A 99 16.38 21.62 5.37
N SER A 100 16.92 22.84 5.30
CA SER A 100 18.34 23.14 5.57
C SER A 100 18.86 22.68 6.94
N ALA A 101 17.98 22.52 7.93
CA ALA A 101 18.36 22.07 9.28
C ALA A 101 18.49 20.53 9.42
N MET A 102 18.05 19.76 8.43
CA MET A 102 18.00 18.31 8.49
C MET A 102 19.04 17.67 7.58
N ASP A 103 19.84 16.74 8.10
CA ASP A 103 20.64 15.81 7.29
C ASP A 103 19.70 14.73 6.70
N GLY A 104 18.73 15.16 5.89
CA GLY A 104 17.65 14.35 5.33
C GLY A 104 16.33 15.12 5.15
N GLY A 105 15.19 14.42 5.15
CA GLY A 105 13.89 15.04 4.90
C GLY A 105 12.69 14.27 5.46
N LEU A 106 11.52 14.92 5.43
CA LEU A 106 10.25 14.33 5.82
C LEU A 106 9.47 13.88 4.58
N GLY A 107 9.14 12.59 4.48
CA GLY A 107 8.17 12.07 3.52
C GLY A 107 6.80 11.91 4.16
N VAL A 108 5.74 12.35 3.48
CA VAL A 108 4.35 12.07 3.84
C VAL A 108 3.70 11.32 2.68
N GLY A 109 3.37 10.05 2.88
CA GLY A 109 2.95 9.12 1.84
C GLY A 109 1.52 8.62 2.02
N TYR A 110 0.73 8.67 0.95
CA TYR A 110 -0.61 8.09 0.87
C TYR A 110 -0.56 6.76 0.12
N VAL A 111 -0.94 5.67 0.80
CA VAL A 111 -1.01 4.36 0.17
C VAL A 111 -2.34 4.22 -0.54
N MET A 112 -2.29 3.85 -1.81
CA MET A 112 -3.45 3.71 -2.68
C MET A 112 -3.39 2.41 -3.46
N LEU A 113 -4.56 1.84 -3.69
CA LEU A 113 -4.79 0.75 -4.62
C LEU A 113 -5.31 1.32 -5.93
N VAL A 114 -4.61 1.08 -7.02
CA VAL A 114 -4.90 1.69 -8.32
C VAL A 114 -4.80 0.67 -9.45
N THR A 115 -5.43 0.99 -10.57
CA THR A 115 -5.12 0.42 -11.89
C THR A 115 -4.67 1.55 -12.81
N SER A 116 -3.66 1.33 -13.64
CA SER A 116 -3.20 2.32 -14.62
C SER A 116 -2.58 1.60 -15.83
N PRO A 117 -2.64 2.16 -17.05
CA PRO A 117 -2.00 1.58 -18.23
C PRO A 117 -0.48 1.38 -18.07
N THR A 118 0.14 2.19 -17.20
CA THR A 118 1.57 2.12 -16.88
C THR A 118 1.76 2.18 -15.37
N LYS A 119 2.77 1.49 -14.83
CA LYS A 119 3.07 1.54 -13.39
C LYS A 119 3.42 2.97 -12.99
N LEU A 120 2.70 3.52 -12.02
CA LEU A 120 2.95 4.86 -11.49
C LEU A 120 4.31 4.89 -10.79
N THR A 121 5.17 5.81 -11.21
CA THR A 121 6.51 5.97 -10.66
C THR A 121 6.98 7.42 -10.86
N GLY A 122 7.81 7.91 -9.94
CA GLY A 122 8.42 9.22 -10.07
C GLY A 122 7.43 10.37 -9.88
N LYS A 123 7.82 11.56 -10.35
CA LYS A 123 7.09 12.81 -10.14
C LYS A 123 5.81 12.87 -10.97
N ASP A 124 4.72 13.29 -10.34
CA ASP A 124 3.43 13.58 -10.97
C ASP A 124 2.88 14.92 -10.46
N LEU A 125 2.59 15.83 -11.40
CA LEU A 125 2.00 17.15 -11.11
C LEU A 125 0.48 17.11 -11.00
N LYS A 126 -0.15 16.03 -11.48
CA LYS A 126 -1.59 15.85 -11.47
C LYS A 126 -1.88 14.50 -10.82
N PHE A 127 -2.20 14.52 -9.54
CA PHE A 127 -2.47 13.33 -8.74
C PHE A 127 -3.33 12.30 -9.50
N LEU A 128 -2.80 11.08 -9.60
CA LEU A 128 -3.40 9.92 -10.26
C LEU A 128 -3.64 10.15 -11.76
N THR A 129 -2.69 10.76 -12.46
CA THR A 129 -2.78 10.89 -13.92
C THR A 129 -2.93 9.50 -14.55
N ASP A 130 -4.00 9.34 -15.35
CA ASP A 130 -4.32 8.12 -16.07
C ASP A 130 -4.41 6.85 -15.19
N ALA A 131 -4.73 7.03 -13.91
CA ALA A 131 -4.96 5.95 -12.97
C ALA A 131 -6.40 6.00 -12.43
N LYS A 132 -6.92 4.81 -12.14
CA LYS A 132 -8.21 4.64 -11.46
C LYS A 132 -7.96 4.17 -10.04
N LEU A 133 -8.58 4.86 -9.08
CA LEU A 133 -8.55 4.51 -7.67
C LEU A 133 -9.53 3.37 -7.35
N TRP A 134 -9.10 2.45 -6.50
CA TRP A 134 -9.88 1.31 -5.99
C TRP A 134 -9.85 1.17 -4.48
N GLY A 135 -8.95 1.88 -3.81
CA GLY A 135 -8.85 1.88 -2.36
C GLY A 135 -7.73 2.79 -1.89
N ALA A 136 -7.77 3.15 -0.62
CA ALA A 136 -6.71 3.89 0.04
C ALA A 136 -6.73 3.62 1.55
N MET A 137 -5.64 3.98 2.22
CA MET A 137 -5.62 4.05 3.68
C MET A 137 -6.32 5.34 4.12
N ASP A 138 -7.43 5.20 4.84
CA ASP A 138 -8.22 6.35 5.32
C ASP A 138 -7.58 6.94 6.58
N TRP A 139 -7.47 8.27 6.62
CA TRP A 139 -6.94 9.06 7.74
C TRP A 139 -5.61 8.52 8.31
N SER A 140 -4.80 7.90 7.46
CA SER A 140 -3.57 7.22 7.84
C SER A 140 -2.66 7.09 6.62
N GLY A 141 -1.38 6.77 6.84
CA GLY A 141 -0.41 6.71 5.76
C GLY A 141 0.98 6.34 6.24
N MET A 142 1.95 6.68 5.39
CA MET A 142 3.36 6.41 5.63
C MET A 142 4.11 7.70 5.94
N ILE A 143 4.93 7.68 6.98
CA ILE A 143 5.89 8.75 7.27
C ILE A 143 7.29 8.21 7.05
N TYR A 144 8.11 8.97 6.32
CA TYR A 144 9.53 8.69 6.17
C TYR A 144 10.34 9.79 6.85
N ILE A 145 11.28 9.41 7.71
CA ILE A 145 12.26 10.33 8.29
C ILE A 145 13.65 10.00 7.74
N GLY A 146 14.15 10.87 6.87
CA GLY A 146 15.55 10.87 6.47
C GLY A 146 16.38 11.61 7.51
N GLY A 147 17.37 10.93 8.11
CA GLY A 147 18.21 11.51 9.15
C GLY A 147 17.57 11.49 10.54
N GLU A 148 17.96 12.46 11.37
CA GLU A 148 17.55 12.55 12.78
C GLU A 148 16.14 13.16 12.95
N PRO A 149 15.17 12.46 13.55
CA PRO A 149 13.80 12.97 13.74
C PRO A 149 13.71 14.30 14.50
N SER A 150 14.63 14.55 15.45
CA SER A 150 14.69 15.80 16.22
C SER A 150 14.95 17.04 15.35
N LYS A 151 15.46 16.86 14.13
CA LYS A 151 15.73 17.94 13.17
C LYS A 151 14.50 18.31 12.30
N VAL A 152 13.35 17.66 12.50
CA VAL A 152 12.07 17.96 11.81
C VAL A 152 11.33 19.12 12.53
N GLU A 153 11.99 20.27 12.70
CA GLU A 153 11.48 21.34 13.59
C GLU A 153 10.21 22.04 13.05
N TRP A 154 10.09 22.15 11.73
CA TRP A 154 8.98 22.85 11.04
C TRP A 154 7.64 22.08 11.05
N ARG A 155 7.69 20.79 11.43
CA ARG A 155 6.55 19.94 11.74
C ARG A 155 6.85 19.20 13.04
N PRO A 156 6.54 19.80 14.21
CA PRO A 156 6.98 19.28 15.50
C PRO A 156 6.59 17.82 15.80
N TRP A 157 5.52 17.31 15.18
CA TRP A 157 5.09 15.92 15.27
C TRP A 157 6.06 14.93 14.59
N GLY A 158 6.91 15.40 13.68
CA GLY A 158 7.90 14.56 12.99
C GLY A 158 8.91 13.91 13.92
N LYS A 159 9.18 14.52 15.08
CA LYS A 159 10.13 14.00 16.09
C LYS A 159 9.64 12.73 16.78
N ASP A 160 8.33 12.44 16.72
CA ASP A 160 7.72 11.29 17.39
C ASP A 160 7.93 10.00 16.59
N PHE A 161 8.43 10.12 15.34
CA PHE A 161 8.72 9.01 14.45
C PHE A 161 10.18 8.56 14.53
N LYS A 162 10.43 7.32 14.12
CA LYS A 162 11.78 6.76 14.01
C LYS A 162 12.39 7.15 12.66
N GLN A 163 13.72 7.10 12.55
CA GLN A 163 14.37 7.16 11.25
C GLN A 163 13.85 6.04 10.32
N GLY A 164 13.69 6.34 9.04
CA GLY A 164 13.17 5.42 8.01
C GLY A 164 11.65 5.46 7.88
N TYR A 165 11.07 4.36 7.41
CA TYR A 165 9.63 4.24 7.18
C TYR A 165 8.86 3.93 8.47
N ASN A 166 7.72 4.59 8.63
CA ASN A 166 6.81 4.41 9.75
C ASN A 166 5.36 4.40 9.24
N TYR A 167 4.52 3.58 9.87
CA TYR A 167 3.07 3.72 9.75
C TYR A 167 2.60 4.85 10.67
N ALA A 168 1.65 5.65 10.19
CA ALA A 168 1.15 6.80 10.90
C ALA A 168 -0.37 6.95 10.76
N VAL A 169 -0.99 7.51 11.80
CA VAL A 169 -2.40 7.87 11.82
C VAL A 169 -2.53 9.38 11.92
N GLY A 170 -3.52 9.94 11.22
CA GLY A 170 -3.83 11.36 11.26
C GLY A 170 -4.33 11.81 12.62
N VAL A 171 -3.97 13.03 12.99
CA VAL A 171 -4.49 13.73 14.17
C VAL A 171 -5.06 15.05 13.70
N ASP A 172 -6.37 15.20 13.86
CA ASP A 172 -7.12 16.39 13.48
C ASP A 172 -6.64 17.59 14.28
N ASN A 173 -6.43 18.70 13.59
CA ASN A 173 -6.10 19.96 14.20
C ASN A 173 -7.00 21.08 13.64
N PRO A 174 -8.16 21.32 14.28
CA PRO A 174 -9.17 22.25 13.77
C PRO A 174 -8.69 23.69 13.59
N SER A 175 -7.60 24.08 14.26
CA SER A 175 -7.06 25.44 14.25
C SER A 175 -5.89 25.62 13.26
N GLY A 176 -5.53 24.60 12.47
CA GLY A 176 -4.39 24.69 11.57
C GLY A 176 -4.23 23.48 10.67
N PHE A 177 -2.98 23.06 10.50
CA PHE A 177 -2.66 21.85 9.76
C PHE A 177 -2.79 20.63 10.66
N ASP A 178 -3.40 19.58 10.11
CA ASP A 178 -3.42 18.27 10.73
C ASP A 178 -1.98 17.75 10.92
N SER A 179 -1.87 16.78 11.80
CA SER A 179 -0.61 16.16 12.14
C SER A 179 -0.69 14.65 11.99
N TYR A 180 0.43 13.98 12.23
CA TYR A 180 0.52 12.53 12.27
C TYR A 180 1.10 12.10 13.60
N THR A 181 0.65 10.94 14.07
CA THR A 181 1.23 10.23 15.22
C THR A 181 1.60 8.80 14.82
N PRO A 182 2.61 8.16 15.44
CA PRO A 182 2.92 6.76 15.17
C PRO A 182 1.69 5.85 15.33
N GLY A 183 1.43 5.03 14.32
CA GLY A 183 0.36 4.03 14.34
C GLY A 183 0.86 2.65 14.78
N ASP A 184 -0.06 1.79 15.21
CA ASP A 184 0.21 0.37 15.44
C ASP A 184 0.01 -0.43 14.15
N ALA A 185 0.98 -1.27 13.80
CA ALA A 185 0.93 -2.07 12.58
C ALA A 185 -0.31 -2.99 12.50
N LYS A 186 -0.88 -3.38 13.64
CA LYS A 186 -2.09 -4.23 13.68
C LYS A 186 -3.34 -3.49 13.17
N ASP A 187 -3.32 -2.16 13.19
CA ASP A 187 -4.45 -1.29 12.87
C ASP A 187 -4.36 -0.73 11.44
N ILE A 188 -3.46 -1.26 10.61
CA ILE A 188 -3.32 -0.87 9.22
C ILE A 188 -4.51 -1.44 8.42
N ILE A 189 -5.32 -0.54 7.87
CA ILE A 189 -6.50 -0.88 7.05
C ILE A 189 -6.41 -0.21 5.68
N LEU A 190 -6.59 -1.00 4.62
CA LEU A 190 -6.87 -0.51 3.27
C LEU A 190 -8.38 -0.59 3.04
N LEU A 191 -9.04 0.56 2.93
CA LEU A 191 -10.46 0.63 2.60
C LEU A 191 -10.62 0.55 1.07
N ILE A 192 -11.50 -0.33 0.61
CA ILE A 192 -11.85 -0.47 -0.80
C ILE A 192 -13.03 0.45 -1.11
N ASP A 193 -12.77 1.45 -1.94
CA ASP A 193 -13.74 2.37 -2.51
C ASP A 193 -13.17 2.99 -3.80
N THR A 194 -14.01 3.22 -4.78
CA THR A 194 -13.61 3.78 -6.09
C THR A 194 -13.77 5.30 -6.16
N THR A 195 -14.31 5.93 -5.12
CA THR A 195 -14.51 7.37 -5.03
C THR A 195 -13.49 8.01 -4.10
N LEU A 196 -12.78 9.03 -4.57
CA LEU A 196 -11.77 9.73 -3.76
C LEU A 196 -12.39 10.36 -2.49
N SER A 197 -13.64 10.83 -2.57
CA SER A 197 -14.36 11.43 -1.44
C SER A 197 -14.73 10.44 -0.32
N ALA A 198 -14.52 9.14 -0.52
CA ALA A 198 -14.67 8.15 0.54
C ALA A 198 -13.48 8.11 1.51
N PHE A 199 -12.39 8.79 1.17
CA PHE A 199 -11.16 8.83 1.96
C PHE A 199 -10.90 10.26 2.43
N LYS A 200 -10.35 10.37 3.64
CA LYS A 200 -9.82 11.62 4.18
C LYS A 200 -8.32 11.49 4.32
N PHE A 201 -7.60 12.53 3.90
CA PHE A 201 -6.16 12.62 4.11
C PHE A 201 -5.87 13.75 5.10
N PRO A 202 -4.96 13.57 6.07
CA PRO A 202 -4.59 14.65 6.98
C PRO A 202 -4.05 15.86 6.22
N ASN A 203 -4.66 17.03 6.46
CA ASN A 203 -4.29 18.33 5.92
C ASN A 203 -3.03 18.90 6.55
N TRP A 204 -1.88 18.31 6.24
CA TRP A 204 -0.61 18.66 6.87
C TRP A 204 0.09 19.87 6.23
N THR A 205 -0.37 20.36 5.07
CA THR A 205 0.20 21.53 4.35
C THR A 205 -0.81 22.53 3.81
N GLY A 206 -2.11 22.25 3.85
CA GLY A 206 -3.15 23.08 3.25
C GLY A 206 -3.64 22.57 1.90
N ILE A 207 -2.99 21.53 1.34
CA ILE A 207 -3.33 20.91 0.07
C ILE A 207 -3.43 19.40 0.30
N ASN A 208 -4.62 18.85 0.10
CA ASN A 208 -4.84 17.41 0.17
C ASN A 208 -5.39 16.86 -1.14
N PRO A 209 -5.12 15.57 -1.44
CA PRO A 209 -5.73 14.89 -2.57
C PRO A 209 -7.27 14.91 -2.54
N ASP A 210 -7.90 14.79 -1.37
CA ASP A 210 -9.35 14.81 -1.22
C ASP A 210 -9.96 16.22 -1.29
N ASN A 211 -9.13 17.27 -1.16
CA ASN A 211 -9.59 18.66 -1.04
C ASN A 211 -9.33 19.49 -2.32
N HIS A 212 -9.69 18.95 -3.48
CA HIS A 212 -9.63 19.65 -4.77
C HIS A 212 -10.56 20.88 -4.87
N THR A 213 -11.30 21.22 -3.81
CA THR A 213 -12.13 22.44 -3.71
C THR A 213 -11.55 23.40 -2.68
N LYS A 214 -10.55 24.18 -3.10
CA LYS A 214 -10.25 25.55 -2.60
C LYS A 214 -9.08 26.13 -3.41
N LYS A 215 -9.41 26.69 -4.57
CA LYS A 215 -8.71 27.86 -5.12
C LYS A 215 -9.66 29.04 -5.03
#